data_AF-A0A7S3ZLS7-F1
#
_entry.id   AF-A0A7S3ZLS7-F1
#
_cell.length_a   1.000
_cell.length_b   1.000
_cell.length_c   1.000
_cell.angle_alpha   90.00
_cell.angle_beta   90.00
_cell.angle_gamma   90.00
#
_symmetry.space_group_name_H-M   'P 1'
#
loop_
_entity.id
_entity.type
_entity.pdbx_description
1 polymer ?
#
loop_
_entity_poly.entity_id
_entity_poly.type
_entity_poly.pdbx_seq_one_letter_code
_entity_poly.pdbx_strand_id
1 'polypeptide(L)'
;NEVLPLKTGSKIAVVGDACAAVHDAETLMKRWDLGDYYVVGGSGRVVAARIPSVLDALWDADIVGVAGDDLDAALAAAAGADVVVACGGAATTEAADRATLRLDNHDFLTALVAGVDAPVVLVALAPGAIVLPQADAAAAALVCFLCGEATGLALADVLLGRKEPGPWRRVPEGPSSTPSTRYIFIGRRPLRRTAARDATSKRGRDGTALRGRRLPVHRGRARRLPRY
;
A
#
# COMPACT_ATOMS: atom_id res chain seq x y z
N ASN A 1 -10.96 3.19 13.37
CA ASN A 1 -9.84 2.24 13.36
C ASN A 1 -8.61 2.96 12.86
N GLU A 2 -7.63 3.14 13.73
CA GLU A 2 -6.28 3.55 13.33
C GLU A 2 -5.57 2.28 12.82
N VAL A 3 -5.42 2.16 11.49
CA VAL A 3 -4.75 1.01 10.85
C VAL A 3 -3.23 1.18 10.86
N LEU A 4 -2.75 2.43 10.89
CA LEU A 4 -1.35 2.78 11.06
C LEU A 4 -1.14 3.35 12.47
N PRO A 5 0.01 3.06 13.12
CA PRO A 5 1.05 2.14 12.64
C PRO A 5 0.60 0.66 12.66
N LEU A 6 1.21 -0.15 11.80
CA LEU A 6 0.95 -1.59 11.73
C LEU A 6 1.37 -2.24 13.05
N LYS A 7 0.45 -3.01 13.66
CA LYS A 7 0.69 -3.58 14.98
C LYS A 7 1.65 -4.76 14.90
N THR A 8 2.57 -4.85 15.85
CA THR A 8 3.45 -6.01 16.02
C THR A 8 2.65 -7.31 16.08
N GLY A 9 3.04 -8.29 15.26
CA GLY A 9 2.39 -9.61 15.19
C GLY A 9 1.14 -9.67 14.29
N SER A 10 0.80 -8.58 13.59
CA SER A 10 -0.22 -8.62 12.53
C SER A 10 0.32 -9.35 11.31
N LYS A 11 -0.54 -10.11 10.65
CA LYS A 11 -0.27 -10.67 9.33
C LYS A 11 -0.51 -9.62 8.25
N ILE A 12 0.52 -9.30 7.49
CA ILE A 12 0.48 -8.22 6.50
C ILE A 12 0.57 -8.84 5.10
N ALA A 13 -0.42 -8.60 4.25
CA ALA A 13 -0.26 -8.88 2.83
C ALA A 13 0.39 -7.66 2.17
N VAL A 14 1.50 -7.85 1.46
CA VAL A 14 2.19 -6.78 0.72
C VAL A 14 2.07 -7.09 -0.76
N VAL A 15 1.33 -6.27 -1.51
CA VAL A 15 0.87 -6.59 -2.87
C VAL A 15 1.07 -5.45 -3.86
N GLY A 16 1.22 -5.81 -5.13
CA GLY A 16 1.40 -4.88 -6.24
C GLY A 16 2.86 -4.76 -6.65
N ASP A 17 3.10 -4.62 -7.96
CA ASP A 17 4.44 -4.61 -8.54
C ASP A 17 5.33 -3.52 -7.92
N ALA A 18 4.76 -2.35 -7.65
CA ALA A 18 5.48 -1.24 -7.05
C ALA A 18 6.01 -1.52 -5.62
N CYS A 19 5.43 -2.48 -4.89
CA CYS A 19 5.95 -2.85 -3.56
C CYS A 19 7.26 -3.63 -3.68
N ALA A 20 7.42 -4.38 -4.77
CA ALA A 20 8.60 -5.18 -5.10
C ALA A 20 9.45 -4.52 -6.19
N ALA A 21 9.29 -3.20 -6.41
CA ALA A 21 9.93 -2.50 -7.51
C ALA A 21 11.45 -2.69 -7.51
N VAL A 22 11.98 -3.08 -8.67
CA VAL A 22 13.39 -3.39 -8.85
C VAL A 22 14.14 -2.13 -9.25
N HIS A 23 15.20 -1.80 -8.49
CA HIS A 23 16.16 -0.78 -8.88
C HIS A 23 17.28 -1.40 -9.73
N ASP A 24 17.11 -1.40 -11.05
CA ASP A 24 18.12 -1.88 -12.00
C ASP A 24 19.16 -0.79 -12.28
N ALA A 25 20.14 -0.66 -11.39
CA ALA A 25 21.20 0.31 -11.49
C ALA A 25 22.03 0.18 -12.79
N GLU A 26 22.22 -1.05 -13.29
CA GLU A 26 23.01 -1.27 -14.51
C GLU A 26 22.29 -0.68 -15.74
N THR A 27 20.99 -0.95 -15.87
CA THR A 27 20.19 -0.40 -16.96
C THR A 27 20.07 1.12 -16.84
N LEU A 28 19.83 1.64 -15.62
CA LEU A 28 19.76 3.08 -15.39
C LEU A 28 21.06 3.80 -15.75
N MET A 29 22.23 3.22 -15.45
CA MET A 29 23.52 3.79 -15.85
C MET A 29 23.72 3.85 -17.37
N LYS A 30 23.14 2.91 -18.12
CA LYS A 30 23.24 2.85 -19.60
C LYS A 30 22.22 3.73 -20.31
N ARG A 31 21.12 4.11 -19.65
CA ARG A 31 19.99 4.82 -20.25
C ARG A 31 19.64 6.08 -19.47
N TRP A 32 20.02 7.22 -20.02
CA TRP A 32 19.83 8.54 -19.43
C TRP A 32 18.37 8.89 -19.13
N ASP A 33 17.48 8.51 -20.04
CA ASP A 33 16.07 8.85 -20.06
C ASP A 33 15.21 7.97 -19.14
N LEU A 34 15.75 6.85 -18.64
CA LEU A 34 14.99 5.95 -17.77
C LEU A 34 14.99 6.44 -16.31
N GLY A 35 13.82 6.42 -15.70
CA GLY A 35 13.63 6.53 -14.27
C GLY A 35 12.91 5.30 -13.74
N ASP A 36 12.88 5.16 -12.43
CA ASP A 36 12.06 4.18 -11.73
C ASP A 36 11.22 4.89 -10.65
N TYR A 37 10.66 4.13 -9.70
CA TYR A 37 9.83 4.71 -8.63
C TYR A 37 10.63 5.38 -7.50
N TYR A 38 11.96 5.28 -7.52
CA TYR A 38 12.86 5.83 -6.51
C TYR A 38 13.62 7.05 -7.02
N VAL A 39 13.88 7.11 -8.32
CA VAL A 39 14.71 8.12 -8.98
C VAL A 39 14.13 8.53 -10.34
N VAL A 40 14.18 9.83 -10.62
CA VAL A 40 13.77 10.42 -11.91
C VAL A 40 14.74 10.08 -13.04
N GLY A 41 14.25 9.99 -14.27
CA GLY A 41 15.10 9.97 -15.47
C GLY A 41 15.69 11.34 -15.79
N GLY A 42 16.91 11.38 -16.34
CA GLY A 42 17.57 12.61 -16.77
C GLY A 42 18.62 13.19 -15.82
N SER A 43 18.91 14.48 -15.98
CA SER A 43 20.11 15.16 -15.45
C SER A 43 20.19 15.31 -13.95
N GLY A 44 19.05 15.35 -13.26
CA GLY A 44 18.98 15.54 -11.82
C GLY A 44 19.23 14.28 -10.99
N ARG A 45 19.53 13.14 -11.60
CA ARG A 45 19.53 11.85 -10.90
C ARG A 45 20.90 11.43 -10.36
N VAL A 46 20.86 10.67 -9.27
CA VAL A 46 21.97 9.85 -8.78
C VAL A 46 21.50 8.41 -8.74
N VAL A 47 22.20 7.52 -9.45
CA VAL A 47 21.86 6.11 -9.50
C VAL A 47 22.56 5.41 -8.33
N ALA A 48 21.77 4.94 -7.37
CA ALA A 48 22.28 4.18 -6.23
C ALA A 48 22.71 2.78 -6.67
N ALA A 49 23.64 2.15 -5.95
CA ALA A 49 24.06 0.79 -6.28
C ALA A 49 22.95 -0.24 -5.97
N ARG A 50 22.14 0.02 -4.93
CA ARG A 50 21.06 -0.84 -4.49
C ARG A 50 20.04 -0.02 -3.72
N ILE A 51 18.76 -0.27 -3.97
CA ILE A 51 17.65 0.29 -3.19
C ILE A 51 16.79 -0.89 -2.73
N PRO A 52 16.56 -1.09 -1.42
CA PRO A 52 15.62 -2.08 -0.95
C PRO A 52 14.19 -1.66 -1.32
N SER A 53 13.43 -2.59 -1.87
CA SER A 53 12.01 -2.37 -2.14
C SER A 53 11.21 -2.23 -0.85
N VAL A 54 9.94 -1.80 -0.94
CA VAL A 54 9.06 -1.73 0.24
C VAL A 54 8.84 -3.13 0.82
N LEU A 55 8.69 -4.12 -0.06
CA LEU A 55 8.56 -5.52 0.31
C LEU A 55 9.80 -6.04 1.03
N ASP A 56 11.01 -5.80 0.48
CA ASP A 56 12.27 -6.23 1.10
C ASP A 56 12.54 -5.55 2.43
N ALA A 57 12.13 -4.29 2.57
CA ALA A 57 12.36 -3.51 3.78
C ALA A 57 11.49 -3.94 4.98
N LEU A 58 10.41 -4.69 4.75
CA LEU A 58 9.53 -5.26 5.79
C LEU A 58 9.99 -6.65 6.27
N TRP A 59 11.27 -6.98 6.12
CA TRP A 59 11.88 -8.28 6.41
C TRP A 59 11.72 -8.80 7.85
N ASP A 60 11.41 -7.94 8.82
CA ASP A 60 11.20 -8.31 10.22
C ASP A 60 9.73 -8.33 10.65
N ALA A 61 8.81 -8.15 9.71
CA ALA A 61 7.37 -8.30 9.90
C ALA A 61 6.87 -9.66 9.37
N ASP A 62 5.71 -10.11 9.87
CA ASP A 62 5.04 -11.33 9.39
C ASP A 62 4.26 -11.01 8.11
N ILE A 63 4.95 -11.12 6.96
CA ILE A 63 4.43 -10.70 5.66
C ILE A 63 4.17 -11.88 4.72
N VAL A 64 3.14 -11.71 3.87
CA VAL A 64 2.95 -12.48 2.64
C VAL A 64 3.08 -11.51 1.47
N GLY A 65 4.17 -11.65 0.70
CA GLY A 65 4.46 -10.80 -0.45
C GLY A 65 3.96 -11.39 -1.76
N VAL A 66 3.26 -10.59 -2.56
CA VAL A 66 2.93 -10.90 -3.96
C VAL A 66 3.49 -9.80 -4.84
N ALA A 67 4.54 -10.13 -5.59
CA ALA A 67 5.08 -9.25 -6.63
C ALA A 67 4.19 -9.32 -7.87
N GLY A 68 4.12 -8.21 -8.62
CA GLY A 68 3.26 -8.06 -9.78
C GLY A 68 1.83 -7.62 -9.46
N ASP A 69 1.10 -7.30 -10.52
CA ASP A 69 -0.29 -6.81 -10.48
C ASP A 69 -1.32 -7.92 -10.77
N ASP A 70 -1.03 -9.15 -10.31
CA ASP A 70 -1.98 -10.26 -10.38
C ASP A 70 -3.03 -10.12 -9.27
N LEU A 71 -4.25 -9.72 -9.67
CA LEU A 71 -5.35 -9.50 -8.75
C LEU A 71 -5.74 -10.75 -7.98
N ASP A 72 -5.78 -11.92 -8.61
CA ASP A 72 -6.21 -13.16 -7.96
C ASP A 72 -5.18 -13.60 -6.92
N ALA A 73 -3.89 -13.51 -7.26
CA ALA A 73 -2.81 -13.77 -6.31
C ALA A 73 -2.82 -12.77 -5.14
N ALA A 74 -3.06 -11.48 -5.42
CA ALA A 74 -3.14 -10.45 -4.39
C ALA A 74 -4.33 -10.67 -3.44
N LEU A 75 -5.51 -11.01 -3.97
CA LEU A 75 -6.69 -11.32 -3.16
C LEU A 75 -6.49 -12.60 -2.34
N ALA A 76 -5.83 -13.62 -2.90
CA ALA A 76 -5.48 -14.83 -2.17
C ALA A 76 -4.49 -14.55 -1.02
N ALA A 77 -3.50 -13.69 -1.22
CA ALA A 77 -2.59 -13.26 -0.16
C ALA A 77 -3.28 -12.40 0.90
N ALA A 78 -4.24 -11.57 0.49
CA ALA A 78 -5.05 -10.79 1.41
C ALA A 78 -6.02 -11.64 2.24
N ALA A 79 -6.36 -12.85 1.78
CA ALA A 79 -7.24 -13.76 2.49
C ALA A 79 -6.63 -14.20 3.84
N GLY A 80 -7.15 -13.63 4.93
CA GLY A 80 -6.67 -13.90 6.28
C GLY A 80 -5.50 -13.02 6.74
N ALA A 81 -5.15 -11.99 5.97
CA ALA A 81 -4.31 -10.89 6.44
C ALA A 81 -5.11 -9.96 7.37
N ASP A 82 -4.44 -9.41 8.38
CA ASP A 82 -5.03 -8.40 9.27
C ASP A 82 -5.09 -7.02 8.59
N VAL A 83 -4.20 -6.81 7.61
CA VAL A 83 -4.02 -5.56 6.87
C VAL A 83 -3.33 -5.84 5.54
N VAL A 84 -3.69 -5.08 4.52
CA VAL A 84 -3.05 -5.13 3.19
C VAL A 84 -2.30 -3.85 2.94
N VAL A 85 -1.03 -3.95 2.59
CA VAL A 85 -0.22 -2.84 2.07
C VAL A 85 -0.14 -3.01 0.56
N ALA A 86 -0.71 -2.07 -0.19
CA ALA A 86 -0.76 -2.12 -1.64
C ALA A 86 -0.03 -0.91 -2.23
N CYS A 87 0.99 -1.16 -3.06
CA CYS A 87 1.80 -0.09 -3.62
C CYS A 87 1.43 0.23 -5.07
N GLY A 88 1.53 1.49 -5.45
CA GLY A 88 1.51 1.91 -6.85
C GLY A 88 2.62 2.91 -7.14
N GLY A 89 3.21 2.80 -8.32
CA GLY A 89 4.29 3.68 -8.76
C GLY A 89 3.85 4.66 -9.84
N ALA A 90 4.64 5.70 -10.05
CA ALA A 90 4.67 6.44 -11.30
C ALA A 90 6.12 6.83 -11.57
N ALA A 91 6.59 6.65 -12.80
CA ALA A 91 7.89 7.15 -13.23
C ALA A 91 7.76 8.47 -14.02
N THR A 92 8.84 9.24 -14.11
CA THR A 92 8.94 10.39 -15.01
C THR A 92 10.37 10.57 -15.47
N THR A 93 10.56 11.36 -16.52
CA THR A 93 11.88 11.68 -17.06
C THR A 93 12.00 13.16 -17.40
N GLU A 94 13.23 13.63 -17.50
CA GLU A 94 13.56 14.97 -17.98
C GLU A 94 13.07 15.17 -19.42
N ALA A 95 12.67 16.41 -19.74
CA ALA A 95 12.24 16.84 -21.07
C ALA A 95 10.98 16.13 -21.63
N ALA A 96 10.26 15.37 -20.80
CA ALA A 96 8.96 14.81 -21.16
C ALA A 96 7.97 14.90 -19.99
N ASP A 97 6.81 15.48 -20.25
CA ASP A 97 5.71 15.49 -19.29
C ASP A 97 5.05 14.10 -19.22
N ARG A 98 4.55 13.74 -18.03
CA ARG A 98 3.70 12.55 -17.90
C ARG A 98 2.39 12.78 -18.65
N ALA A 99 1.98 11.76 -19.43
CA ALA A 99 0.72 11.79 -20.16
C ALA A 99 -0.51 11.82 -19.24
N THR A 100 -0.38 11.31 -18.01
CA THR A 100 -1.46 11.27 -17.02
C THR A 100 -0.95 11.48 -15.59
N LEU A 101 -1.86 11.79 -14.67
CA LEU A 101 -1.59 11.81 -13.22
C LEU A 101 -1.86 10.45 -12.53
N ARG A 102 -2.20 9.40 -13.29
CA ARG A 102 -2.48 8.07 -12.72
C ARG A 102 -1.16 7.40 -12.30
N LEU A 103 -1.26 6.49 -11.34
CA LEU A 103 -0.22 5.52 -11.06
C LEU A 103 -0.21 4.45 -12.16
N ASP A 104 0.94 3.81 -12.37
CA ASP A 104 1.10 2.72 -13.34
C ASP A 104 0.22 1.52 -12.96
N ASN A 105 0.07 1.27 -11.65
CA ASN A 105 -0.77 0.19 -11.09
C ASN A 105 -2.23 0.62 -10.81
N HIS A 106 -2.73 1.71 -11.41
CA HIS A 106 -4.00 2.33 -11.00
C HIS A 106 -5.22 1.39 -11.07
N ASP A 107 -5.36 0.61 -12.14
CA ASP A 107 -6.52 -0.28 -12.31
C ASP A 107 -6.44 -1.49 -11.39
N PHE A 108 -5.25 -2.05 -11.19
CA PHE A 108 -4.99 -3.09 -10.19
C PHE A 108 -5.39 -2.63 -8.79
N LEU A 109 -4.92 -1.45 -8.37
CA LEU A 109 -5.27 -0.89 -7.05
C LEU A 109 -6.77 -0.64 -6.90
N THR A 110 -7.44 -0.21 -7.97
CA THR A 110 -8.91 -0.03 -7.97
C THR A 110 -9.63 -1.35 -7.71
N ALA A 111 -9.27 -2.38 -8.47
CA ALA A 111 -9.89 -3.69 -8.36
C ALA A 111 -9.59 -4.36 -7.01
N LEU A 112 -8.34 -4.24 -6.54
CA LEU A 112 -7.91 -4.77 -5.25
C LEU A 112 -8.70 -4.17 -4.09
N VAL A 113 -8.78 -2.83 -4.01
CA VAL A 113 -9.51 -2.15 -2.93
C VAL A 113 -11.00 -2.47 -2.96
N ALA A 114 -11.58 -2.70 -4.13
CA ALA A 114 -12.96 -3.11 -4.27
C ALA A 114 -13.21 -4.58 -3.86
N GLY A 115 -12.22 -5.45 -4.03
CA GLY A 115 -12.36 -6.91 -3.85
C GLY A 115 -11.92 -7.44 -2.48
N VAL A 116 -11.23 -6.64 -1.67
CA VAL A 116 -10.62 -7.10 -0.42
C VAL A 116 -11.44 -6.75 0.82
N ASP A 117 -11.59 -7.72 1.73
CA ASP A 117 -12.31 -7.51 3.00
C ASP A 117 -11.44 -6.89 4.10
N ALA A 118 -10.12 -7.05 4.00
CA ALA A 118 -9.15 -6.53 4.96
C ALA A 118 -8.89 -5.02 4.75
N PRO A 119 -8.54 -4.26 5.81
CA PRO A 119 -8.24 -2.84 5.65
C PRO A 119 -7.00 -2.64 4.77
N VAL A 120 -7.12 -1.77 3.75
CA VAL A 120 -6.03 -1.46 2.81
C VAL A 120 -5.30 -0.19 3.20
N VAL A 121 -3.97 -0.26 3.23
CA VAL A 121 -3.04 0.86 3.27
C VAL A 121 -2.45 1.02 1.87
N LEU A 122 -2.80 2.09 1.17
CA LEU A 122 -2.20 2.40 -0.12
C LEU A 122 -0.82 3.05 0.09
N VAL A 123 0.16 2.73 -0.74
CA VAL A 123 1.49 3.37 -0.75
C VAL A 123 1.79 3.82 -2.19
N ALA A 124 1.79 5.12 -2.44
CA ALA A 124 2.15 5.67 -3.73
C ALA A 124 3.61 6.10 -3.73
N LEU A 125 4.38 5.60 -4.70
CA LEU A 125 5.73 6.06 -5.02
C LEU A 125 5.63 6.95 -6.25
N ALA A 126 5.81 8.26 -6.12
CA ALA A 126 5.51 9.17 -7.22
C ALA A 126 6.46 10.38 -7.30
N PRO A 127 6.79 10.88 -8.50
CA PRO A 127 7.67 12.04 -8.66
C PRO A 127 6.98 13.38 -8.38
N GLY A 128 5.67 13.37 -8.12
CA GLY A 128 4.87 14.57 -7.93
C GLY A 128 3.39 14.26 -7.72
N ALA A 129 2.52 15.20 -8.10
CA ALA A 129 1.07 15.06 -7.94
C ALA A 129 0.51 13.83 -8.68
N ILE A 130 -0.44 13.14 -8.07
CA ILE A 130 -1.12 11.97 -8.61
C ILE A 130 -2.62 12.05 -8.34
N VAL A 131 -3.43 11.29 -9.10
CA VAL A 131 -4.83 11.03 -8.78
C VAL A 131 -4.99 9.65 -8.13
N LEU A 132 -5.62 9.61 -6.96
CA LEU A 132 -5.78 8.39 -6.16
C LEU A 132 -7.22 8.24 -5.60
N PRO A 133 -8.25 8.08 -6.45
CA PRO A 133 -9.63 7.91 -6.00
C PRO A 133 -9.85 6.70 -5.09
N GLN A 134 -9.01 5.66 -5.22
CA GLN A 134 -9.01 4.46 -4.37
C GLN A 134 -8.79 4.79 -2.89
N ALA A 135 -8.18 5.94 -2.58
CA ALA A 135 -7.97 6.39 -1.21
C ALA A 135 -9.27 6.63 -0.44
N ASP A 136 -10.39 6.90 -1.12
CA ASP A 136 -11.69 7.10 -0.46
C ASP A 136 -12.22 5.82 0.20
N ALA A 137 -11.85 4.65 -0.35
CA ALA A 137 -12.21 3.34 0.17
C ALA A 137 -11.10 2.70 1.04
N ALA A 138 -9.86 3.17 0.94
CA ALA A 138 -8.74 2.69 1.74
C ALA A 138 -8.84 3.10 3.23
N ALA A 139 -8.18 2.34 4.10
CA ALA A 139 -8.07 2.64 5.52
C ALA A 139 -7.02 3.73 5.81
N ALA A 140 -5.95 3.76 5.01
CA ALA A 140 -4.96 4.83 4.98
C ALA A 140 -4.33 4.92 3.58
N ALA A 141 -3.74 6.06 3.26
CA ALA A 141 -2.95 6.25 2.05
C ALA A 141 -1.63 6.92 2.40
N LEU A 142 -0.55 6.39 1.82
CA LEU A 142 0.81 6.88 1.90
C LEU A 142 1.28 7.41 0.53
N VAL A 143 2.04 8.52 0.49
CA VAL A 143 2.64 9.08 -0.71
C VAL A 143 4.08 9.37 -0.34
N CYS A 144 4.98 8.62 -0.94
CA CYS A 144 6.40 8.80 -0.86
C CYS A 144 6.84 9.38 -2.20
N PHE A 145 7.53 10.52 -2.15
CA PHE A 145 8.11 11.10 -3.35
C PHE A 145 9.40 10.34 -3.71
N LEU A 146 10.30 10.97 -4.45
CA LEU A 146 11.61 10.40 -4.77
C LEU A 146 12.53 10.51 -3.55
N CYS A 147 12.50 9.49 -2.69
CA CYS A 147 13.32 9.42 -1.47
C CYS A 147 14.64 8.67 -1.67
N GLY A 148 14.98 8.26 -2.91
CA GLY A 148 16.26 7.67 -3.26
C GLY A 148 16.54 6.36 -2.53
N GLU A 149 17.81 6.15 -2.18
CA GLU A 149 18.33 4.85 -1.72
C GLU A 149 17.70 4.30 -0.43
N ALA A 150 17.13 5.16 0.40
CA ALA A 150 16.52 4.79 1.68
C ALA A 150 15.00 4.60 1.60
N THR A 151 14.39 4.68 0.41
CA THR A 151 12.92 4.72 0.25
C THR A 151 12.22 3.56 0.95
N GLY A 152 12.61 2.30 0.67
CA GLY A 152 11.98 1.13 1.29
C GLY A 152 12.12 1.11 2.81
N LEU A 153 13.32 1.37 3.34
CA LEU A 153 13.58 1.39 4.79
C LEU A 153 12.81 2.50 5.50
N ALA A 154 12.77 3.70 4.91
CA ALA A 154 12.01 4.82 5.46
C ALA A 154 10.51 4.53 5.51
N LEU A 155 9.97 3.92 4.44
CA LEU A 155 8.57 3.49 4.41
C LEU A 155 8.28 2.40 5.44
N ALA A 156 9.17 1.41 5.60
CA ALA A 156 9.03 0.38 6.63
C ALA A 156 9.03 0.99 8.05
N ASP A 157 9.92 1.94 8.33
CA ASP A 157 9.96 2.64 9.63
C ASP A 157 8.66 3.40 9.92
N VAL A 158 8.04 4.03 8.92
CA VAL A 158 6.74 4.72 9.07
C VAL A 158 5.59 3.73 9.22
N LEU A 159 5.54 2.70 8.37
CA LEU A 159 4.50 1.67 8.39
C LEU A 159 4.47 0.94 9.73
N LEU A 160 5.64 0.60 10.28
CA LEU A 160 5.79 -0.11 11.55
C LEU A 160 5.78 0.83 12.76
N GLY A 161 5.63 2.14 12.57
CA GLY A 161 5.54 3.13 13.64
C GLY A 161 6.85 3.39 14.40
N ARG A 162 8.00 3.06 13.82
CA ARG A 162 9.32 3.41 14.36
C ARG A 162 9.63 4.89 14.18
N LYS A 163 9.04 5.51 13.16
CA LYS A 163 9.10 6.93 12.87
C LYS A 163 7.72 7.47 12.55
N GLU A 164 7.44 8.69 12.99
CA GLU A 164 6.25 9.41 12.55
C GLU A 164 6.47 9.98 11.14
N PRO A 165 5.46 9.95 10.27
CA PRO A 165 5.53 10.66 8.99
C PRO A 165 5.58 12.18 9.22
N GLY A 166 6.36 12.89 8.40
CA GLY A 166 6.53 14.33 8.52
C GLY A 166 5.26 15.13 8.16
N PRO A 167 5.10 16.36 8.69
CA PRO A 167 4.01 17.25 8.29
C PRO A 167 4.21 17.72 6.83
N TRP A 168 3.17 17.63 5.99
CA TRP A 168 3.20 18.09 4.59
C TRP A 168 2.16 19.20 4.31
N ARG A 169 2.51 20.14 3.41
CA ARG A 169 1.65 21.26 2.97
C ARG A 169 0.93 20.91 1.66
N ARG A 170 -0.39 21.10 1.65
CA ARG A 170 -1.35 20.79 0.56
C ARG A 170 -0.83 21.16 -0.85
N VAL A 171 -0.89 20.19 -1.78
CA VAL A 171 -0.73 20.43 -3.24
C VAL A 171 -2.06 20.98 -3.80
N PRO A 172 -2.07 21.99 -4.70
CA PRO A 172 -3.30 22.60 -5.21
C PRO A 172 -4.21 21.61 -5.95
N GLU A 173 -5.51 21.78 -5.78
CA GLU A 173 -6.57 21.03 -6.48
C GLU A 173 -6.59 21.43 -7.98
N GLY A 174 -6.67 20.45 -8.88
CA GLY A 174 -6.80 20.67 -10.33
C GLY A 174 -8.22 21.15 -10.71
N PRO A 175 -8.40 21.78 -11.89
CA PRO A 175 -9.60 22.57 -12.21
C PRO A 175 -10.91 21.80 -12.46
N SER A 176 -11.00 20.48 -12.23
CA SER A 176 -12.17 19.69 -12.68
C SER A 176 -12.75 18.65 -11.72
N SER A 177 -12.50 18.70 -10.41
CA SER A 177 -13.05 17.69 -9.49
C SER A 177 -14.24 18.19 -8.66
N THR A 178 -15.36 17.49 -8.81
CA THR A 178 -16.49 17.36 -7.86
C THR A 178 -16.03 17.21 -6.40
N PRO A 179 -16.86 17.61 -5.41
CA PRO A 179 -16.42 17.96 -4.04
C PRO A 179 -16.03 16.79 -3.10
N SER A 180 -15.49 15.68 -3.61
CA SER A 180 -15.21 14.49 -2.77
C SER A 180 -13.75 14.02 -2.69
N THR A 181 -12.81 14.45 -3.53
CA THR A 181 -11.42 13.91 -3.45
C THR A 181 -10.58 14.67 -2.43
N ARG A 182 -10.61 14.23 -1.17
CA ARG A 182 -9.74 14.75 -0.10
C ARG A 182 -8.41 13.99 -0.09
N TYR A 183 -7.33 14.62 -0.56
CA TYR A 183 -5.97 14.15 -0.27
C TYR A 183 -5.71 14.35 1.23
N ILE A 184 -5.74 13.27 2.01
CA ILE A 184 -5.48 13.26 3.45
C ILE A 184 -4.30 12.34 3.72
N PHE A 185 -3.34 12.82 4.51
CA PHE A 185 -2.46 11.97 5.28
C PHE A 185 -2.82 12.01 6.76
N ILE A 186 -3.04 10.80 7.29
CA ILE A 186 -3.33 10.42 8.69
C ILE A 186 -4.66 10.89 9.27
N GLY A 187 -5.45 9.88 9.64
CA GLY A 187 -6.49 9.98 10.67
C GLY A 187 -7.91 10.12 10.14
N ARG A 188 -8.53 9.03 9.69
CA ARG A 188 -10.00 8.97 9.70
C ARG A 188 -10.47 9.06 11.16
N ARG A 189 -11.02 10.21 11.58
CA ARG A 189 -12.11 10.17 12.56
C ARG A 189 -13.28 9.48 11.87
N PRO A 190 -13.83 8.37 12.40
CA PRO A 190 -15.02 7.79 11.81
C PRO A 190 -16.14 8.84 11.89
N LEU A 191 -16.77 9.13 10.75
CA LEU A 191 -18.10 9.71 10.75
C LEU A 191 -18.95 8.79 11.62
N ARG A 192 -19.43 9.31 12.76
CA ARG A 192 -20.51 8.66 13.50
C ARG A 192 -21.63 8.49 12.49
N ARG A 193 -21.93 7.25 12.07
CA ARG A 193 -23.26 6.93 11.56
C ARG A 193 -24.19 7.29 12.70
N THR A 194 -24.88 8.42 12.57
CA THR A 194 -26.07 8.68 13.36
C THR A 194 -26.99 7.49 13.13
N ALA A 195 -27.17 6.69 14.18
CA ALA A 195 -28.19 5.66 14.18
C ALA A 195 -29.53 6.37 13.99
N ALA A 196 -30.12 6.21 12.80
CA ALA A 196 -31.53 6.46 12.62
C ALA A 196 -32.25 5.47 13.55
N ARG A 197 -33.02 6.03 14.48
CA ARG A 197 -33.88 5.28 15.40
C ARG A 197 -35.05 4.65 14.64
N ASP A 198 -35.32 3.40 15.03
CA ASP A 198 -36.60 2.70 15.11
C ASP A 198 -37.53 2.62 13.88
N ALA A 199 -37.68 1.39 13.38
CA ALA A 199 -39.00 0.82 13.12
C ALA A 199 -39.01 -0.69 13.44
N THR A 200 -39.85 -1.04 14.40
CA THR A 200 -40.21 -2.37 14.92
C THR A 200 -40.65 -3.39 13.87
N SER A 201 -40.27 -4.67 14.04
CA SER A 201 -41.25 -5.78 13.98
C SER A 201 -40.73 -7.06 14.66
N LYS A 202 -41.65 -7.78 15.32
CA LYS A 202 -41.49 -8.93 16.24
C LYS A 202 -41.38 -10.28 15.51
N ARG A 203 -40.94 -11.29 16.30
CA ARG A 203 -41.05 -12.78 16.18
C ARG A 203 -39.88 -13.45 15.45
N GLY A 204 -39.34 -14.60 15.86
CA GLY A 204 -39.72 -15.58 16.88
C GLY A 204 -38.51 -16.41 17.33
N ARG A 205 -38.74 -17.27 18.32
CA ARG A 205 -37.76 -18.13 19.00
C ARG A 205 -37.44 -19.42 18.21
N ASP A 206 -36.40 -20.09 18.70
CA ASP A 206 -36.07 -21.52 18.65
C ASP A 206 -35.01 -21.96 17.64
N GLY A 207 -34.04 -22.77 18.11
CA GLY A 207 -33.24 -23.65 17.25
C GLY A 207 -31.74 -23.76 17.54
N THR A 208 -31.40 -24.40 18.65
CA THR A 208 -30.39 -25.46 18.81
C THR A 208 -29.05 -25.43 18.03
N ALA A 209 -27.97 -25.55 18.81
CA ALA A 209 -26.58 -25.73 18.40
C ALA A 209 -26.28 -27.03 17.64
N LEU A 210 -25.35 -26.98 16.68
CA LEU A 210 -24.53 -28.12 16.28
C LEU A 210 -23.07 -27.71 16.01
N ARG A 211 -22.17 -28.34 16.78
CA ARG A 211 -20.71 -28.28 16.66
C ARG A 211 -20.25 -29.11 15.45
N GLY A 212 -19.42 -28.51 14.59
CA GLY A 212 -18.69 -29.19 13.51
C GLY A 212 -17.18 -29.15 13.75
N ARG A 213 -16.53 -30.30 13.54
CA ARG A 213 -15.17 -30.67 13.98
C ARG A 213 -14.04 -29.90 13.29
N ARG A 214 -12.98 -29.61 14.06
CA ARG A 214 -11.66 -29.14 13.56
C ARG A 214 -10.85 -30.32 13.03
N LEU A 215 -10.19 -30.13 11.89
CA LEU A 215 -9.12 -31.00 11.39
C LEU A 215 -7.75 -30.35 11.66
N PRO A 216 -6.70 -31.13 11.95
CA PRO A 216 -5.40 -30.62 12.38
C PRO A 216 -4.57 -30.15 11.18
N VAL A 217 -3.98 -28.96 11.27
CA VAL A 217 -2.94 -28.49 10.34
C VAL A 217 -1.61 -28.44 11.08
N HIS A 218 -0.64 -29.22 10.58
CA HIS A 218 0.71 -29.34 11.11
C HIS A 218 1.48 -28.01 11.03
N ARG A 219 2.02 -27.54 12.17
CA ARG A 219 3.01 -26.45 12.22
C ARG A 219 4.41 -27.02 12.00
N GLY A 220 4.98 -26.79 10.81
CA GLY A 220 6.41 -27.01 10.56
C GLY A 220 7.23 -25.83 11.09
N ARG A 221 8.24 -26.11 11.92
CA ARG A 221 9.23 -25.11 12.37
C ARG A 221 10.24 -24.84 11.25
N ALA A 222 10.26 -23.63 10.71
CA ALA A 222 11.36 -23.18 9.86
C ALA A 222 12.60 -22.87 10.73
N ARG A 223 13.75 -23.42 10.31
CA ARG A 223 15.07 -23.22 10.92
C ARG A 223 15.54 -21.78 10.66
N ARG A 224 16.10 -21.15 11.70
CA ARG A 224 16.83 -19.87 11.59
C ARG A 224 18.10 -20.06 10.76
N LEU A 225 18.34 -19.18 9.81
CA LEU A 225 19.66 -18.91 9.22
C LEU A 225 20.17 -17.54 9.72
N PRO A 226 21.50 -17.31 9.75
CA PRO A 226 22.12 -16.26 10.54
C PRO A 226 21.99 -14.87 9.92
N ARG A 227 21.97 -13.87 10.81
CA ARG A 227 21.82 -12.43 10.54
C ARG A 227 23.09 -11.83 9.92
N TYR A 228 22.92 -10.92 8.96
CA TYR A 228 23.83 -9.82 8.66
C TYR A 228 23.01 -8.54 8.55
#